data_AF-A0A2A5EU76-F1
#
_entry.id   AF-A0A2A5EU76-F1
#
_cell.length_a   1.000
_cell.length_b   1.000
_cell.length_c   1.000
_cell.angle_alpha   90.00
_cell.angle_beta   90.00
_cell.angle_gamma   90.00
#
_symmetry.space_group_name_H-M   'P 1'
#
loop_
_entity.id
_entity.type
_entity.pdbx_description
1 polymer ?
#
loop_
_entity_poly.entity_id
_entity_poly.type
_entity_poly.pdbx_seq_one_letter_code
_entity_poly.pdbx_strand_id
1 'polypeptide(L)'
;MVALMLSLLGGQAQAADALFSVTGVAQNDVLNVRAQPHPSAEKVWTLPHDTTGVQAMGSPRIVGSAEWRQIRIENQTGWVNARFLTPQRATSAPEPIFFRAPLSCSGTEPFWGFQLTGKTGVLDSLAHGKATLQFDTVRNPGGVPIIWSFRGRQKPSNASVIAVLEETNACSDGMSDLTYQYSIRLDVADGPFFAGCCNALAGQPAP
;
A
#
# COMPACT_ATOMS: atom_id res chain seq x y z
N MET A 1 5.34 -18.58 -47.02
CA MET A 1 4.75 -18.92 -45.70
C MET A 1 5.83 -18.77 -44.66
N VAL A 2 5.83 -17.67 -43.90
CA VAL A 2 6.71 -17.50 -42.72
C VAL A 2 5.79 -17.36 -41.53
N ALA A 3 5.80 -18.36 -40.64
CA ALA A 3 5.01 -18.36 -39.42
C ALA A 3 5.81 -17.63 -38.32
N LEU A 4 5.28 -16.50 -37.86
CA LEU A 4 5.82 -15.73 -36.75
C LEU A 4 5.32 -16.35 -35.44
N MET A 5 6.18 -17.08 -34.72
CA MET A 5 5.87 -17.53 -33.36
C MET A 5 6.04 -16.36 -32.38
N LEU A 6 4.93 -15.80 -31.92
CA LEU A 6 4.91 -14.91 -30.76
C LEU A 6 5.02 -15.74 -29.49
N SER A 7 6.20 -15.77 -28.88
CA SER A 7 6.39 -16.30 -27.53
C SER A 7 5.99 -15.24 -26.51
N LEU A 8 4.78 -15.38 -25.96
CA LEU A 8 4.33 -14.63 -24.78
C LEU A 8 5.12 -15.12 -23.56
N LEU A 9 6.12 -14.35 -23.14
CA LEU A 9 6.68 -14.46 -21.79
C LEU A 9 5.61 -13.98 -20.81
N GLY A 10 4.82 -14.91 -20.30
CA GLY A 10 3.95 -14.66 -19.16
C GLY A 10 4.82 -14.41 -17.93
N GLY A 11 4.98 -13.15 -17.54
CA GLY A 11 5.51 -12.81 -16.23
C GLY A 11 4.55 -13.37 -15.17
N GLN A 12 4.94 -14.45 -14.51
CA GLN A 12 4.23 -14.91 -13.34
C GLN A 12 4.47 -13.88 -12.24
N ALA A 13 3.45 -13.06 -11.96
CA ALA A 13 3.40 -12.32 -10.72
C ALA A 13 3.50 -13.36 -9.59
N GLN A 14 4.66 -13.44 -8.95
CA GLN A 14 4.80 -14.20 -7.71
C GLN A 14 3.84 -13.54 -6.72
N ALA A 15 2.75 -14.23 -6.40
CA ALA A 15 1.88 -13.81 -5.32
C ALA A 15 2.76 -13.66 -4.08
N ALA A 16 2.85 -12.45 -3.53
CA ALA A 16 3.55 -12.24 -2.28
C ALA A 16 3.02 -13.25 -1.26
N ASP A 17 3.91 -14.04 -0.65
CA ASP A 17 3.52 -15.08 0.31
C ASP A 17 2.69 -14.42 1.42
N ALA A 18 1.42 -14.83 1.52
CA ALA A 18 0.51 -14.26 2.51
C ALA A 18 1.03 -14.57 3.92
N LEU A 19 1.14 -13.54 4.76
CA LEU A 19 1.51 -13.67 6.17
C LEU A 19 0.28 -14.04 7.01
N PHE A 20 0.51 -14.87 8.02
CA PHE A 20 -0.48 -15.33 8.97
C PHE A 20 0.00 -15.12 10.40
N SER A 21 -0.95 -15.06 11.33
CA SER A 21 -0.72 -15.13 12.77
C SER A 21 -1.40 -16.39 13.33
N VAL A 22 -0.82 -16.97 14.37
CA VAL A 22 -1.42 -18.09 15.11
C VAL A 22 -2.63 -17.58 15.88
N THR A 23 -3.71 -18.36 15.85
CA THR A 23 -4.97 -18.04 16.52
C THR A 23 -5.63 -19.31 17.06
N GLY A 24 -6.53 -19.17 18.04
CA GLY A 24 -7.30 -20.30 18.57
C GLY A 24 -6.49 -21.33 19.37
N VAL A 25 -5.25 -20.98 19.74
CA VAL A 25 -4.39 -21.75 20.65
C VAL A 25 -4.42 -21.06 22.01
N ALA A 26 -4.55 -21.83 23.10
CA ALA A 26 -4.57 -21.27 24.45
C ALA A 26 -3.21 -20.66 24.83
N GLN A 27 -3.18 -19.67 25.72
CA GLN A 27 -1.93 -18.97 26.13
C GLN A 27 -0.87 -19.92 26.71
N ASN A 28 -1.29 -21.03 27.31
CA ASN A 28 -0.44 -22.06 27.89
C ASN A 28 -0.25 -23.28 26.96
N ASP A 29 -0.60 -23.16 25.69
CA ASP A 29 -0.48 -24.21 24.67
C ASP A 29 0.31 -23.70 23.45
N VAL A 30 0.63 -24.64 22.54
CA VAL A 30 1.43 -24.37 21.35
C VAL A 30 0.81 -25.01 20.10
N LEU A 31 0.97 -24.34 18.96
CA LEU A 31 0.63 -24.92 17.67
C LEU A 31 1.74 -25.86 17.21
N ASN A 32 1.41 -27.13 17.00
CA ASN A 32 2.36 -28.12 16.51
C ASN A 32 2.57 -27.99 15.00
N VAL A 33 3.84 -27.88 14.59
CA VAL A 33 4.25 -27.93 13.19
C VAL A 33 4.71 -29.35 12.86
N ARG A 34 4.23 -29.90 11.74
CA ARG A 34 4.40 -31.31 11.38
C ARG A 34 5.15 -31.50 10.08
N ALA A 35 5.85 -32.62 9.94
CA ALA A 35 6.58 -32.96 8.72
C ALA A 35 5.66 -33.16 7.51
N GLN A 36 4.41 -33.58 7.73
CA GLN A 36 3.40 -33.86 6.71
C GLN A 36 2.02 -33.31 7.14
N PRO A 37 1.09 -33.05 6.20
CA PRO A 37 -0.25 -32.52 6.47
C PRO A 37 -1.18 -33.56 7.11
N HIS A 38 -0.81 -34.11 8.28
CA HIS A 38 -1.55 -35.17 8.93
C HIS A 38 -1.45 -35.05 10.46
N PRO A 39 -2.54 -35.26 11.22
CA PRO A 39 -2.52 -35.09 12.69
C PRO A 39 -1.60 -36.07 13.41
N SER A 40 -1.29 -37.23 12.82
CA SER A 40 -0.34 -38.22 13.38
C SER A 40 1.08 -38.12 12.81
N ALA A 41 1.35 -37.18 11.90
CA ALA A 41 2.70 -36.99 11.37
C ALA A 41 3.65 -36.48 12.46
N GLU A 42 4.95 -36.75 12.30
CA GLU A 42 6.00 -36.28 13.22
C GLU A 42 5.89 -34.77 13.46
N LYS A 43 6.02 -34.38 14.74
CA LYS A 43 6.13 -32.98 15.13
C LYS A 43 7.57 -32.54 14.96
N VAL A 44 7.80 -31.60 14.05
CA VAL A 44 9.15 -31.07 13.76
C VAL A 44 9.51 -29.91 14.69
N TRP A 45 8.54 -29.04 15.04
CA TRP A 45 8.68 -28.01 16.08
C TRP A 45 7.30 -27.46 16.50
N THR A 46 7.30 -26.38 17.28
CA THR A 46 6.10 -25.72 17.81
C THR A 46 6.14 -24.21 17.63
N LEU A 47 4.97 -23.59 17.46
CA LEU A 47 4.78 -22.14 17.47
C LEU A 47 4.04 -21.72 18.75
N PRO A 48 4.50 -20.67 19.45
CA PRO A 48 3.71 -19.99 20.47
C PRO A 48 2.32 -19.56 19.97
N HIS A 49 1.36 -19.49 20.90
CA HIS A 49 -0.04 -19.17 20.63
C HIS A 49 -0.27 -17.82 19.91
N ASP A 50 0.67 -16.89 20.00
CA ASP A 50 0.63 -15.51 19.50
C ASP A 50 1.66 -15.25 18.38
N THR A 51 2.23 -16.30 17.79
CA THR A 51 3.24 -16.18 16.72
C THR A 51 2.69 -15.38 15.54
N THR A 52 3.44 -14.39 15.06
CA THR A 52 3.12 -13.57 13.88
C THR A 52 4.17 -13.78 12.77
N GLY A 53 3.90 -13.27 11.57
CA GLY A 53 4.84 -13.34 10.45
C GLY A 53 5.00 -14.74 9.84
N VAL A 54 4.01 -15.62 10.02
CA VAL A 54 4.03 -16.98 9.47
C VAL A 54 3.77 -16.92 7.97
N GLN A 55 4.77 -17.26 7.15
CA GLN A 55 4.60 -17.28 5.69
C GLN A 55 3.86 -18.55 5.28
N ALA A 56 2.70 -18.44 4.64
CA ALA A 56 2.06 -19.60 4.03
C ALA A 56 2.66 -19.87 2.65
N MET A 57 3.02 -21.12 2.40
CA MET A 57 3.62 -21.57 1.16
C MET A 57 2.66 -22.41 0.33
N GLY A 58 2.57 -22.10 -0.97
CA GLY A 58 1.82 -22.88 -1.95
C GLY A 58 0.32 -23.00 -1.66
N SER A 59 -0.32 -23.95 -2.35
CA SER A 59 -1.75 -24.22 -2.17
C SER A 59 -2.02 -25.09 -0.93
N PRO A 60 -3.13 -24.87 -0.21
CA PRO A 60 -3.52 -25.72 0.91
C PRO A 60 -3.75 -27.18 0.49
N ARG A 61 -3.64 -28.09 1.46
CA ARG A 61 -3.98 -29.51 1.30
C ARG A 61 -5.14 -29.88 2.21
N ILE A 62 -6.18 -30.50 1.66
CA ILE A 62 -7.27 -31.07 2.46
C ILE A 62 -6.91 -32.52 2.80
N VAL A 63 -6.89 -32.86 4.09
CA VAL A 63 -6.66 -34.23 4.59
C VAL A 63 -7.74 -34.55 5.62
N GLY A 64 -8.64 -35.48 5.25
CA GLY A 64 -9.88 -35.71 5.98
C GLY A 64 -10.79 -34.48 5.91
N SER A 65 -11.23 -33.99 7.07
CA SER A 65 -12.01 -32.74 7.19
C SER A 65 -11.16 -31.50 7.47
N ALA A 66 -9.84 -31.64 7.54
CA ALA A 66 -8.94 -30.55 7.91
C ALA A 66 -8.18 -29.98 6.70
N GLU A 67 -8.14 -28.65 6.60
CA GLU A 67 -7.20 -27.95 5.73
C GLU A 67 -5.84 -27.82 6.43
N TRP A 68 -4.78 -28.13 5.69
CA TRP A 68 -3.39 -28.01 6.10
C TRP A 68 -2.66 -27.01 5.21
N ARG A 69 -1.88 -26.15 5.85
CA ARG A 69 -1.04 -25.15 5.19
C ARG A 69 0.41 -25.51 5.43
N GLN A 70 1.20 -25.53 4.36
CA GLN A 70 2.65 -25.50 4.50
C GLN A 70 3.04 -24.08 4.89
N ILE A 71 3.90 -23.95 5.89
CA ILE A 71 4.34 -22.68 6.41
C ILE A 71 5.87 -22.62 6.46
N ARG A 72 6.40 -21.39 6.45
CA ARG A 72 7.80 -21.10 6.68
C ARG A 72 7.93 -20.02 7.76
N ILE A 73 8.87 -20.25 8.68
CA ILE A 73 9.40 -19.23 9.59
C ILE A 73 10.92 -19.34 9.51
N GLU A 74 11.56 -18.22 9.17
CA GLU A 74 13.00 -18.17 8.89
C GLU A 74 13.39 -19.25 7.87
N ASN A 75 14.29 -20.18 8.24
CA ASN A 75 14.76 -21.27 7.38
C ASN A 75 14.06 -22.61 7.64
N GLN A 76 12.99 -22.64 8.44
CA GLN A 76 12.27 -23.88 8.79
C GLN A 76 10.93 -23.95 8.03
N THR A 77 10.64 -25.09 7.38
CA THR A 77 9.38 -25.34 6.64
C THR A 77 8.64 -26.58 7.14
N GLY A 78 7.31 -26.49 7.32
CA GLY A 78 6.50 -27.57 7.89
C GLY A 78 5.00 -27.33 7.70
N TRP A 79 4.16 -28.23 8.22
CA TRP A 79 2.70 -28.21 8.03
C TRP A 79 1.96 -27.93 9.32
N VAL A 80 0.97 -27.04 9.25
CA VAL A 80 0.04 -26.74 10.35
C VAL A 80 -1.40 -26.88 9.89
N ASN A 81 -2.31 -27.12 10.84
CA ASN A 81 -3.74 -27.08 10.56
C ASN A 81 -4.18 -25.63 10.38
N ALA A 82 -4.76 -25.32 9.23
CA ALA A 82 -5.09 -23.95 8.82
C ALA A 82 -6.12 -23.28 9.74
N ARG A 83 -6.90 -24.04 10.52
CA ARG A 83 -7.85 -23.47 11.51
C ARG A 83 -7.19 -22.64 12.60
N PHE A 84 -5.88 -22.84 12.82
CA PHE A 84 -5.10 -22.09 13.79
C PHE A 84 -4.31 -20.94 13.16
N LEU A 85 -4.59 -20.62 11.89
CA LEU A 85 -3.99 -19.48 11.20
C LEU A 85 -5.08 -18.47 10.87
N THR A 86 -4.81 -17.20 11.16
CA THR A 86 -5.60 -16.07 10.65
C THR A 86 -4.72 -15.23 9.74
N PRO A 87 -5.21 -14.76 8.57
CA PRO A 87 -4.45 -13.85 7.74
C PRO A 87 -3.99 -12.66 8.57
N GLN A 88 -2.68 -12.45 8.62
CA GLN A 88 -2.13 -11.25 9.21
C GLN A 88 -2.44 -10.14 8.22
N ARG A 89 -3.28 -9.19 8.63
CA ARG A 89 -3.38 -7.93 7.91
C ARG A 89 -1.96 -7.41 7.80
N ALA A 90 -1.50 -7.15 6.58
CA ALA A 90 -0.25 -6.43 6.39
C ALA A 90 -0.30 -5.23 7.33
N THR A 91 0.55 -5.25 8.36
CA THR A 91 0.72 -4.08 9.22
C THR A 91 0.99 -2.96 8.24
N SER A 92 0.14 -1.93 8.25
CA SER A 92 0.19 -0.85 7.28
C SER A 92 1.65 -0.49 7.09
N ALA A 93 2.13 -0.55 5.84
CA ALA A 93 3.43 0.00 5.50
C ALA A 93 3.57 1.33 6.26
N PRO A 94 4.75 1.65 6.83
CA PRO A 94 4.93 2.88 7.56
C PRO A 94 4.26 4.03 6.81
N GLU A 95 3.36 4.75 7.50
CA GLU A 95 2.58 5.85 6.90
C GLU A 95 3.52 6.67 6.01
N PRO A 96 3.18 6.87 4.73
CA PRO A 96 4.04 7.55 3.77
C PRO A 96 4.65 8.84 4.33
N ILE A 97 5.89 9.14 3.92
CA ILE A 97 6.64 10.28 4.45
C ILE A 97 5.87 11.59 4.30
N PHE A 98 5.07 11.75 3.24
CA PHE A 98 4.23 12.94 3.03
C PHE A 98 3.11 13.12 4.08
N PHE A 99 2.78 12.12 4.90
CA PHE A 99 1.92 12.31 6.08
C PHE A 99 2.64 13.02 7.22
N ARG A 100 3.98 12.98 7.24
CA ARG A 100 4.82 13.52 8.30
C ARG A 100 5.68 14.72 7.86
N ALA A 101 5.75 14.97 6.55
CA ALA A 101 6.50 16.04 5.94
C ALA A 101 5.63 16.81 4.94
N PRO A 102 5.85 18.13 4.75
CA PRO A 102 5.13 18.89 3.73
C PRO A 102 5.33 18.30 2.33
N LEU A 103 4.26 18.25 1.54
CA LEU A 103 4.31 17.84 0.14
C LEU A 103 4.26 19.09 -0.75
N SER A 104 5.25 19.21 -1.64
CA SER A 104 5.32 20.28 -2.63
C SER A 104 5.02 19.74 -4.00
N CYS A 105 4.01 20.32 -4.64
CA CYS A 105 3.52 19.92 -5.95
C CYS A 105 3.50 21.08 -6.92
N SER A 106 3.63 20.78 -8.20
CA SER A 106 3.48 21.75 -9.28
C SER A 106 3.02 21.10 -10.57
N GLY A 107 2.37 21.89 -11.43
CA GLY A 107 2.08 21.55 -12.81
C GLY A 107 2.35 22.74 -13.72
N THR A 108 2.66 22.44 -14.98
CA THR A 108 3.11 23.41 -15.98
C THR A 108 1.97 23.87 -16.90
N GLU A 109 0.92 23.09 -17.06
CA GLU A 109 -0.25 23.46 -17.89
C GLU A 109 -1.58 23.06 -17.22
N PRO A 110 -2.38 24.03 -16.73
CA PRO A 110 -1.98 25.42 -16.46
C PRO A 110 -0.82 25.49 -15.46
N PHE A 111 -0.14 26.63 -15.32
CA PHE A 111 0.87 26.80 -14.27
C PHE A 111 0.20 26.92 -12.90
N TRP A 112 0.58 26.05 -11.97
CA TRP A 112 0.13 26.09 -10.58
C TRP A 112 1.16 25.44 -9.65
N GLY A 113 1.11 25.87 -8.39
CA GLY A 113 1.84 25.28 -7.28
C GLY A 113 0.89 24.91 -6.15
N PHE A 114 1.22 23.86 -5.42
CA PHE A 114 0.43 23.40 -4.29
C PHE A 114 1.31 22.87 -3.18
N GLN A 115 1.09 23.38 -1.97
CA GLN A 115 1.83 22.98 -0.77
C GLN A 115 0.85 22.37 0.23
N LEU A 116 1.03 21.09 0.56
CA LEU A 116 0.20 20.38 1.54
C LEU A 116 1.01 20.13 2.82
N THR A 117 0.53 20.67 3.94
CA THR A 117 1.09 20.40 5.28
C THR A 117 0.00 19.82 6.16
N GLY A 118 0.16 18.55 6.55
CA GLY A 118 -0.86 17.81 7.28
C GLY A 118 -2.16 17.69 6.47
N LYS A 119 -3.19 18.45 6.87
CA LYS A 119 -4.50 18.46 6.20
C LYS A 119 -4.82 19.76 5.47
N THR A 120 -3.89 20.71 5.47
CA THR A 120 -4.10 22.05 4.88
C THR A 120 -3.21 22.22 3.67
N GLY A 121 -3.85 22.49 2.53
CA GLY A 121 -3.21 22.74 1.26
C GLY A 121 -3.31 24.21 0.87
N VAL A 122 -2.22 24.81 0.41
CA VAL A 122 -2.22 26.14 -0.23
C VAL A 122 -2.01 25.93 -1.72
N LEU A 123 -3.03 26.26 -2.50
CA LEU A 123 -3.01 26.23 -3.96
C LEU A 123 -2.77 27.65 -4.48
N ASP A 124 -1.85 27.80 -5.43
CA ASP A 124 -1.61 29.04 -6.15
C ASP A 124 -1.57 28.73 -7.64
N SER A 125 -2.51 29.30 -8.40
CA SER A 125 -2.58 29.13 -9.85
C SER A 125 -2.62 30.49 -10.52
N LEU A 126 -1.92 30.63 -11.66
CA LEU A 126 -1.96 31.87 -12.44
C LEU A 126 -3.38 32.17 -12.97
N ALA A 127 -4.14 31.14 -13.32
CA ALA A 127 -5.47 31.30 -13.92
C ALA A 127 -6.58 31.51 -12.87
N HIS A 128 -6.42 30.96 -11.66
CA HIS A 128 -7.48 30.91 -10.65
C HIS A 128 -7.12 31.59 -9.32
N GLY A 129 -5.90 32.13 -9.21
CA GLY A 129 -5.38 32.76 -8.00
C GLY A 129 -5.09 31.78 -6.87
N LYS A 130 -4.99 32.34 -5.66
CA LYS A 130 -4.69 31.59 -4.44
C LYS A 130 -5.95 31.06 -3.78
N ALA A 131 -5.89 29.81 -3.31
CA ALA A 131 -6.94 29.19 -2.53
C ALA A 131 -6.37 28.32 -1.41
N THR A 132 -7.14 28.14 -0.33
CA THR A 132 -6.82 27.19 0.73
C THR A 132 -7.72 25.97 0.61
N LEU A 133 -7.14 24.79 0.63
CA LEU A 133 -7.84 23.50 0.60
C LEU A 133 -7.73 22.88 1.98
N GLN A 134 -8.86 22.54 2.59
CA GLN A 134 -8.91 21.82 3.86
C GLN A 134 -9.37 20.39 3.61
N PHE A 135 -8.49 19.41 3.83
CA PHE A 135 -8.83 18.00 3.70
C PHE A 135 -9.35 17.44 5.02
N ASP A 136 -10.45 16.70 4.96
CA ASP A 136 -11.07 16.08 6.13
C ASP A 136 -10.58 14.64 6.29
N THR A 137 -10.49 13.92 5.16
CA THR A 137 -10.14 12.49 5.10
C THR A 137 -9.05 12.21 4.08
N VAL A 138 -8.17 11.27 4.43
CA VAL A 138 -7.22 10.64 3.50
C VAL A 138 -7.43 9.13 3.57
N ARG A 139 -7.49 8.47 2.42
CA ARG A 139 -7.76 7.03 2.31
C ARG A 139 -6.85 6.40 1.28
N ASN A 140 -6.54 5.13 1.47
CA ASN A 140 -5.81 4.29 0.53
C ASN A 140 -6.71 3.09 0.13
N PRO A 141 -6.74 2.68 -1.15
CA PRO A 141 -7.42 1.44 -1.55
C PRO A 141 -6.74 0.22 -0.93
N GLY A 142 -7.55 -0.71 -0.40
CA GLY A 142 -7.03 -1.94 0.18
C GLY A 142 -6.22 -2.75 -0.84
N GLY A 143 -4.98 -3.10 -0.49
CA GLY A 143 -4.09 -3.91 -1.31
C GLY A 143 -3.29 -3.14 -2.37
N VAL A 144 -3.45 -1.81 -2.49
CA VAL A 144 -2.67 -0.98 -3.41
C VAL A 144 -2.04 0.19 -2.63
N PRO A 145 -0.89 -0.01 -1.99
CA PRO A 145 -0.33 0.91 -0.98
C PRO A 145 0.34 2.16 -1.57
N ILE A 146 0.12 2.45 -2.86
CA ILE A 146 0.80 3.53 -3.59
C ILE A 146 -0.15 4.63 -4.09
N ILE A 147 -1.45 4.54 -3.77
CA ILE A 147 -2.46 5.52 -4.19
C ILE A 147 -3.18 6.06 -2.96
N TRP A 148 -3.41 7.37 -2.89
CA TRP A 148 -4.14 8.01 -1.80
C TRP A 148 -5.18 8.97 -2.34
N SER A 149 -6.39 8.90 -1.79
CA SER A 149 -7.48 9.83 -2.06
C SER A 149 -7.71 10.73 -0.86
N PHE A 150 -7.57 12.02 -1.08
CA PHE A 150 -7.88 13.09 -0.15
C PHE A 150 -9.24 13.67 -0.52
N ARG A 151 -10.09 13.90 0.47
CA ARG A 151 -11.37 14.61 0.29
C ARG A 151 -11.45 15.77 1.25
N GLY A 152 -11.87 16.92 0.74
CA GLY A 152 -11.89 18.17 1.48
C GLY A 152 -12.77 19.23 0.84
N ARG A 153 -12.54 20.47 1.25
CA ARG A 153 -13.22 21.65 0.73
C ARG A 153 -12.26 22.81 0.48
N GLN A 154 -12.54 23.58 -0.56
CA GLN A 154 -11.85 24.83 -0.86
C GLN A 154 -12.44 25.97 -0.02
N LYS A 155 -11.60 26.89 0.47
CA LYS A 155 -12.01 28.14 1.11
C LYS A 155 -11.65 29.33 0.20
N PRO A 156 -12.52 30.35 0.09
CA PRO A 156 -13.79 30.53 0.81
C PRO A 156 -15.02 29.92 0.11
N SER A 157 -14.90 29.41 -1.12
CA SER A 157 -16.02 28.94 -1.97
C SER A 157 -16.82 27.78 -1.35
N ASN A 158 -16.21 27.02 -0.43
CA ASN A 158 -16.75 25.79 0.15
C ASN A 158 -16.98 24.67 -0.89
N ALA A 159 -16.40 24.80 -2.09
CA ALA A 159 -16.46 23.80 -3.15
C ALA A 159 -15.82 22.49 -2.65
N SER A 160 -16.40 21.36 -3.04
CA SER A 160 -15.82 20.04 -2.71
C SER A 160 -14.53 19.84 -3.49
N VAL A 161 -13.54 19.21 -2.85
CA VAL A 161 -12.24 18.95 -3.45
C VAL A 161 -11.87 17.49 -3.26
N ILE A 162 -11.39 16.87 -4.33
CA ILE A 162 -10.77 15.55 -4.30
C ILE A 162 -9.35 15.68 -4.82
N ALA A 163 -8.38 15.13 -4.10
CA ALA A 163 -7.03 14.95 -4.64
C ALA A 163 -6.67 13.47 -4.65
N VAL A 164 -6.05 13.00 -5.73
CA VAL A 164 -5.49 11.66 -5.84
C VAL A 164 -3.98 11.81 -5.97
N LEU A 165 -3.24 11.26 -5.01
CA LEU A 165 -1.79 11.18 -5.03
C LEU A 165 -1.39 9.74 -5.33
N GLU A 166 -0.41 9.55 -6.20
CA GLU A 166 0.07 8.24 -6.60
C GLU A 166 1.60 8.22 -6.63
N GLU A 167 2.21 7.26 -5.94
CA GLU A 167 3.66 7.06 -5.93
C GLU A 167 4.11 6.31 -7.17
N THR A 168 4.59 7.06 -8.17
CA THR A 168 5.02 6.50 -9.45
C THR A 168 6.54 6.40 -9.55
N ASN A 169 7.29 7.21 -8.79
CA ASN A 169 8.74 7.40 -8.96
C ASN A 169 9.16 7.72 -10.40
N ALA A 170 8.24 8.29 -11.19
CA ALA A 170 8.39 8.46 -12.63
C ALA A 170 7.67 9.73 -13.15
N CYS A 171 7.14 10.56 -12.26
CA CYS A 171 6.44 11.77 -12.70
C CYS A 171 7.46 12.80 -13.23
N SER A 172 7.14 13.45 -14.34
CA SER A 172 7.96 14.51 -14.95
C SER A 172 7.06 15.71 -15.22
N ASP A 173 7.62 16.92 -15.03
CA ASP A 173 6.96 18.19 -15.36
C ASP A 173 7.08 18.56 -16.84
N GLY A 174 7.75 17.73 -17.66
CA GLY A 174 7.95 17.92 -19.09
C GLY A 174 8.91 19.06 -19.45
N MET A 175 9.48 19.75 -18.45
CA MET A 175 10.30 20.95 -18.62
C MET A 175 11.69 20.80 -18.01
N SER A 176 11.87 19.86 -17.07
CA SER A 176 13.13 19.57 -16.40
C SER A 176 13.47 18.08 -16.47
N ASP A 177 14.75 17.77 -16.22
CA ASP A 177 15.24 16.39 -16.08
C ASP A 177 14.93 15.80 -14.68
N LEU A 178 14.12 16.47 -13.87
CA LEU A 178 13.75 16.00 -12.54
C LEU A 178 12.69 14.89 -12.65
N THR A 179 12.96 13.79 -11.96
CA THR A 179 11.97 12.74 -11.71
C THR A 179 11.40 12.92 -10.32
N TYR A 180 10.08 13.08 -10.24
CA TYR A 180 9.36 13.30 -9.00
C TYR A 180 8.78 11.98 -8.47
N GLN A 181 8.75 11.86 -7.15
CA GLN A 181 8.29 10.64 -6.46
C GLN A 181 6.80 10.39 -6.69
N TYR A 182 5.99 11.45 -6.72
CA TYR A 182 4.55 11.34 -6.80
C TYR A 182 3.97 12.07 -8.01
N SER A 183 2.86 11.53 -8.52
CA SER A 183 1.93 12.24 -9.38
C SER A 183 0.68 12.63 -8.59
N ILE A 184 0.08 13.78 -8.92
CA ILE A 184 -1.12 14.27 -8.28
C ILE A 184 -2.18 14.68 -9.31
N ARG A 185 -3.43 14.38 -9.00
CA ARG A 185 -4.63 14.90 -9.67
C ARG A 185 -5.46 15.64 -8.63
N LEU A 186 -5.81 16.89 -8.86
CA LEU A 186 -6.59 17.71 -7.93
C LEU A 186 -7.83 18.26 -8.64
N ASP A 187 -9.00 17.83 -8.18
CA ASP A 187 -10.30 18.14 -8.74
C ASP A 187 -11.10 19.02 -7.77
N VAL A 188 -11.38 20.25 -8.19
CA VAL A 188 -12.26 21.17 -7.48
C VAL A 188 -13.63 21.14 -8.15
N ALA A 189 -14.67 20.77 -7.41
CA ALA A 189 -16.03 20.66 -7.93
C ALA A 189 -16.49 21.98 -8.58
N ASP A 190 -17.03 21.88 -9.80
CA ASP A 190 -17.44 23.01 -10.65
C ASP A 190 -16.32 24.04 -10.89
N GLY A 191 -15.06 23.61 -10.75
CA GLY A 191 -13.88 24.45 -10.83
C GLY A 191 -12.75 23.79 -11.63
N PRO A 192 -11.50 24.19 -11.38
CA PRO A 192 -10.37 23.66 -12.13
C PRO A 192 -10.02 22.21 -11.75
N PHE A 193 -9.52 21.48 -12.75
CA PHE A 193 -8.89 20.18 -12.60
C PHE A 193 -7.40 20.30 -12.91
N PHE A 194 -6.55 19.91 -11.96
CA PHE A 194 -5.10 20.03 -12.06
C PHE A 194 -4.43 18.65 -12.10
N ALA A 195 -3.39 18.53 -12.92
CA ALA A 195 -2.48 17.39 -12.93
C ALA A 195 -1.03 17.88 -12.81
N GLY A 196 -0.22 17.17 -12.03
CA GLY A 196 1.16 17.59 -11.77
C GLY A 196 1.96 16.56 -10.99
N CYS A 197 3.15 16.97 -10.58
CA CYS A 197 4.10 16.13 -9.87
C CYS A 197 4.40 16.69 -8.47
N CYS A 198 4.79 15.82 -7.54
CA CYS A 198 5.13 16.22 -6.18
C CYS A 198 6.35 15.50 -5.62
N ASN A 199 7.01 16.16 -4.67
CA ASN A 199 7.98 15.55 -3.76
C ASN A 199 7.68 15.91 -2.31
N ALA A 200 7.97 14.99 -1.40
CA ALA A 200 7.98 15.31 0.02
C ALA A 200 9.20 16.19 0.32
N LEU A 201 8.99 17.33 0.97
CA LEU A 201 10.07 18.16 1.49
C LEU A 201 10.54 17.54 2.79
N ALA A 202 11.60 16.72 2.74
CA ALA A 202 12.23 16.17 3.93
C ALA A 202 12.52 17.34 4.91
N GLY A 203 11.91 17.28 6.09
CA GLY A 203 11.95 18.39 7.04
C GLY A 203 13.38 18.80 7.36
N GLN A 204 13.70 20.08 7.16
CA GLN A 204 14.65 20.70 8.07
C GLN A 204 14.01 20.64 9.46
N PRO A 205 14.72 20.17 10.51
CA PRO A 205 14.20 20.26 11.87
C PRO A 205 13.79 21.71 12.13
N ALA A 206 12.64 21.89 12.78
CA ALA A 206 12.18 23.21 13.19
C ALA A 206 13.32 23.95 13.95
N PRO A 207 13.50 25.27 13.75
CA PRO A 207 14.50 26.04 14.48
C PRO A 207 14.30 25.94 16.00
#